data_AF-A0A7C7KP80-F1
#
_entry.id   AF-A0A7C7KP80-F1
#
_cell.length_a   1.000
_cell.length_b   1.000
_cell.length_c   1.000
_cell.angle_alpha   90.00
_cell.angle_beta   90.00
_cell.angle_gamma   90.00
#
_symmetry.space_group_name_H-M   'P 1'
#
loop_
_entity.id
_entity.type
_entity.pdbx_description
1 polymer ?
#
loop_
_entity_poly.entity_id
_entity_poly.type
_entity_poly.pdbx_seq_one_letter_code
_entity_poly.pdbx_strand_id
1 'polypeptide(L)'
;MTYEALLAVDNADLSLRPGMSATAEITVDAVADALRVPNSAFRFAPPARDLEGENSGLWGRLAAWTRGADDRPQGLPDPPTEPNQRILWVLHDGRPAAFTVTTGPSDGALTVVREGGLEAGMAVIVSGGSVGR
;
A
#
# COMPACT_ATOMS: atom_id res chain seq x y z
N MET A 1 24.87 -9.52 9.03
CA MET A 1 24.85 -10.99 9.18
C MET A 1 24.79 -11.57 7.78
N THR A 2 25.62 -12.57 7.46
CA THR A 2 25.71 -13.17 6.11
C THR A 2 25.53 -14.67 6.24
N TYR A 3 24.72 -15.27 5.36
CA TYR A 3 24.46 -16.71 5.31
C TYR A 3 24.95 -17.28 3.99
N GLU A 4 25.52 -18.49 4.05
CA GLU A 4 25.95 -19.23 2.86
C GLU A 4 24.82 -20.17 2.42
N ALA A 5 24.55 -20.21 1.12
CA ALA A 5 23.60 -21.12 0.50
C ALA A 5 24.30 -21.89 -0.63
N LEU A 6 24.02 -23.19 -0.73
CA LEU A 6 24.66 -24.09 -1.68
C LEU A 6 23.60 -24.56 -2.69
N LEU A 7 23.82 -24.28 -3.98
CA LEU A 7 22.90 -24.62 -5.07
C LEU A 7 23.54 -25.69 -5.97
N ALA A 8 22.82 -26.78 -6.20
CA ALA A 8 23.20 -27.81 -7.15
C ALA A 8 22.42 -27.64 -8.47
N VAL A 9 23.12 -27.71 -9.59
CA VAL A 9 22.55 -27.58 -10.94
C VAL A 9 23.09 -28.72 -11.79
N ASP A 10 22.25 -29.28 -12.67
CA ASP A 10 22.70 -30.25 -13.66
C ASP A 10 23.52 -29.55 -14.76
N ASN A 11 24.73 -30.05 -15.00
CA ASN A 11 25.68 -29.55 -15.99
C ASN A 11 26.20 -30.71 -16.87
N ALA A 12 25.32 -31.67 -17.22
CA ALA A 12 25.67 -32.80 -18.06
C ALA A 12 26.22 -32.40 -19.45
N ASP A 13 25.89 -31.20 -19.92
CA ASP A 13 26.36 -30.63 -21.19
C ASP A 13 27.69 -29.87 -21.07
N LEU A 14 28.25 -29.74 -19.87
CA LEU A 14 29.50 -29.02 -19.56
C LEU A 14 29.48 -27.53 -19.96
N SER A 15 28.31 -26.92 -20.05
CA SER A 15 28.15 -25.51 -20.40
C SER A 15 28.72 -24.57 -19.32
N LEU A 16 28.65 -24.98 -18.05
CA LEU A 16 29.15 -24.21 -16.91
C LEU A 16 30.59 -24.60 -16.59
N ARG A 17 31.47 -23.59 -16.49
CA ARG A 17 32.88 -23.74 -16.10
C ARG A 17 33.15 -23.17 -14.70
N PRO A 18 34.12 -23.71 -13.94
CA PRO A 18 34.52 -23.13 -12.67
C PRO A 18 34.91 -21.65 -12.81
N GLY A 19 34.46 -20.82 -11.88
CA GLY A 19 34.74 -19.37 -11.88
C GLY A 19 33.79 -18.53 -12.74
N MET A 20 32.78 -19.11 -13.39
CA MET A 20 31.70 -18.33 -14.00
C MET A 20 30.82 -17.69 -12.95
N SER A 21 30.51 -16.40 -13.13
CA SER A 21 29.47 -15.71 -12.36
C SER A 21 28.10 -16.09 -12.90
N ALA A 22 27.18 -16.41 -11.99
CA ALA A 22 25.77 -16.65 -12.31
C ALA A 22 24.89 -15.66 -11.55
N THR A 23 23.74 -15.34 -12.12
CA THR A 23 22.66 -14.64 -11.42
C THR A 23 21.65 -15.70 -10.98
N ALA A 24 21.35 -15.75 -9.69
CA ALA A 24 20.29 -16.57 -9.14
C ALA A 24 19.13 -15.67 -8.70
N GLU A 25 17.91 -16.08 -9.01
CA GLU A 25 16.70 -15.47 -8.47
C GLU A 25 16.19 -16.35 -7.33
N ILE A 26 15.96 -15.76 -6.16
CA ILE A 26 15.55 -16.49 -4.96
C ILE A 26 14.17 -15.97 -4.55
N THR A 27 13.15 -16.81 -4.71
CA THR A 27 11.80 -16.51 -4.22
C THR A 27 11.76 -16.73 -2.70
N VAL A 28 11.58 -15.65 -1.94
CA VAL A 28 11.55 -15.68 -0.47
C VAL A 28 10.14 -15.82 0.12
N ASP A 29 9.12 -15.38 -0.62
CA ASP A 29 7.72 -15.46 -0.24
C ASP A 29 6.87 -15.52 -1.51
N ALA A 30 5.75 -16.24 -1.45
CA ALA A 30 4.81 -16.39 -2.55
C ALA A 30 3.38 -16.43 -1.99
N VAL A 31 2.60 -15.40 -2.30
CA VAL A 31 1.22 -15.27 -1.84
C VAL A 31 0.29 -15.37 -3.03
N ALA A 32 -0.49 -16.46 -3.10
CA ALA A 32 -1.55 -16.64 -4.09
C ALA A 32 -2.83 -15.90 -3.68
N ASP A 33 -3.66 -15.55 -4.67
CA ASP A 33 -5.02 -15.00 -4.48
C ASP A 33 -5.11 -13.78 -3.54
N ALA A 34 -4.10 -12.90 -3.59
CA ALA A 34 -4.02 -11.71 -2.75
C ALA A 34 -4.56 -10.45 -3.44
N LEU A 35 -5.21 -9.58 -2.67
CA LEU A 35 -5.49 -8.20 -3.09
C LEU A 35 -4.18 -7.41 -3.11
N ARG A 36 -3.88 -6.79 -4.26
CA ARG A 36 -2.64 -6.05 -4.48
C ARG A 36 -2.96 -4.60 -4.79
N VAL A 37 -2.26 -3.70 -4.09
CA VAL A 37 -2.47 -2.27 -4.21
C VAL A 37 -1.15 -1.59 -4.60
N PRO A 38 -1.16 -0.65 -5.57
CA PRO A 38 0.02 0.14 -5.90
C PRO A 38 0.54 0.95 -4.72
N ASN A 39 1.86 0.96 -4.54
CA ASN A 39 2.51 1.67 -3.44
C ASN A 39 2.26 3.19 -3.48
N SER A 40 1.96 3.74 -4.66
CA SER A 40 1.57 5.15 -4.83
C SER A 40 0.24 5.50 -4.16
N ALA A 41 -0.69 4.55 -4.06
CA ALA A 41 -2.01 4.80 -3.47
C ALA A 41 -1.95 5.11 -1.98
N PHE A 42 -1.04 4.47 -1.24
CA PHE A 42 -0.82 4.75 0.18
C PHE A 42 -0.20 6.13 0.44
N ARG A 43 0.31 6.78 -0.62
CA ARG A 43 0.87 8.14 -0.54
C ARG A 43 -0.13 9.21 -0.97
N PHE A 44 -1.25 8.82 -1.57
CA PHE A 44 -2.24 9.76 -2.04
C PHE A 44 -2.96 10.40 -0.85
N ALA A 45 -3.06 11.73 -0.88
CA ALA A 45 -3.89 12.51 0.01
C ALA A 45 -4.80 13.38 -0.86
N PRO A 46 -6.14 13.18 -0.80
CA PRO A 46 -7.07 13.96 -1.59
C PRO A 46 -7.00 15.45 -1.21
N PRO A 47 -7.08 16.37 -2.19
CA PRO A 47 -7.15 17.79 -1.88
C PRO A 47 -8.49 18.09 -1.19
N ALA A 48 -8.51 19.09 -0.30
CA ALA A 48 -9.67 19.39 0.55
C ALA A 48 -10.99 19.58 -0.21
N ARG A 49 -10.93 20.09 -1.46
CA ARG A 49 -12.08 20.25 -2.36
C ARG A 49 -12.76 18.92 -2.75
N ASP A 50 -11.99 17.85 -2.86
CA ASP A 50 -12.51 16.54 -3.27
C ASP A 50 -13.09 15.77 -2.06
N LEU A 51 -12.86 16.30 -0.85
CA LEU A 51 -13.40 15.80 0.42
C LEU A 51 -14.71 16.50 0.83
N GLU A 52 -15.33 17.31 -0.04
CA GLU A 52 -16.56 18.03 0.26
C GLU A 52 -17.79 17.11 0.33
N GLY A 53 -17.88 16.39 1.45
CA GLY A 53 -19.11 16.03 2.13
C GLY A 53 -19.14 16.77 3.46
N GLU A 54 -20.08 17.73 3.59
CA GLU A 54 -20.61 18.48 4.75
C GLU A 54 -19.79 18.77 6.04
N ASN A 55 -18.52 18.38 6.17
CA ASN A 55 -17.72 18.67 7.36
C ASN A 55 -16.19 18.65 7.18
N SER A 56 -15.64 18.51 5.96
CA SER A 56 -14.18 18.36 5.79
C SER A 56 -13.37 19.66 5.90
N GLY A 57 -14.00 20.83 5.72
CA GLY A 57 -13.29 22.11 5.64
C GLY A 57 -12.69 22.63 6.95
N LEU A 58 -13.20 22.19 8.12
CA LEU A 58 -12.81 22.76 9.42
C LEU A 58 -11.81 21.90 10.20
N TRP A 59 -11.70 20.60 9.89
CA TRP A 59 -10.81 19.66 10.61
C TRP A 59 -9.35 19.73 10.16
N GLY A 60 -9.09 20.08 8.89
CA GLY A 60 -7.72 20.28 8.38
C GLY A 60 -6.99 21.48 8.99
N ARG A 61 -7.70 22.42 9.63
CA ARG A 61 -7.11 23.64 10.22
C ARG A 61 -7.02 23.62 11.74
N LEU A 62 -7.80 22.75 12.41
CA LEU A 62 -7.79 22.62 13.88
C LEU A 62 -6.94 21.45 14.39
N ALA A 63 -6.76 20.39 13.59
CA ALA A 63 -5.88 19.25 13.92
C ALA A 63 -4.38 19.62 13.96
N ALA A 64 -4.03 20.81 13.46
CA ALA A 64 -2.65 21.26 13.48
C ALA A 64 -2.18 21.64 14.89
N TRP A 65 -2.99 22.27 15.76
CA TRP A 65 -2.44 22.98 16.93
C TRP A 65 -3.02 22.61 18.32
N THR A 66 -4.14 21.89 18.48
CA THR A 66 -4.67 21.62 19.83
C THR A 66 -5.55 20.37 19.96
N ARG A 67 -5.29 19.57 21.01
CA ARG A 67 -6.23 18.72 21.81
C ARG A 67 -6.21 17.21 21.60
N GLY A 68 -6.31 16.53 22.76
CA GLY A 68 -6.16 15.10 22.96
C GLY A 68 -7.29 14.23 22.40
N ALA A 69 -7.14 12.94 22.66
CA ALA A 69 -7.64 11.80 21.89
C ALA A 69 -9.16 11.58 21.82
N ASP A 70 -10.00 12.38 22.47
CA ASP A 70 -11.40 11.98 22.76
C ASP A 70 -12.50 12.57 21.87
N ASP A 71 -12.26 13.63 21.09
CA ASP A 71 -13.29 14.19 20.19
C ASP A 71 -12.92 13.99 18.71
N ARG A 72 -13.05 12.74 18.25
CA ARG A 72 -12.88 12.40 16.82
C ARG A 72 -14.20 12.55 16.07
N PRO A 73 -14.22 13.25 14.92
CA PRO A 73 -15.40 13.29 14.06
C PRO A 73 -15.69 11.90 13.50
N GLN A 74 -16.94 11.49 13.62
CA GLN A 74 -17.45 10.19 13.20
C GLN A 74 -17.40 10.10 11.66
N GLY A 75 -16.60 9.16 11.14
CA GLY A 75 -16.41 8.94 9.69
C GLY A 75 -14.97 9.03 9.20
N LEU A 76 -14.01 9.42 10.05
CA LEU A 76 -12.59 9.26 9.74
C LEU A 76 -12.17 7.81 10.05
N PRO A 77 -11.37 7.14 9.18
CA PRO A 77 -10.86 5.82 9.50
C PRO A 77 -10.08 5.84 10.80
N ASP A 78 -10.15 4.75 11.55
CA ASP A 78 -9.32 4.60 12.74
C ASP A 78 -7.86 4.79 12.37
N PRO A 79 -7.11 5.62 13.11
CA PRO A 79 -5.71 5.84 12.83
C PRO A 79 -4.97 4.50 12.92
N PRO A 80 -3.98 4.27 12.04
CA PRO A 80 -3.12 3.10 12.14
C PRO A 80 -2.59 2.94 13.56
N THR A 81 -2.95 1.84 14.21
CA THR A 81 -2.51 1.51 15.57
C THR A 81 -1.30 0.58 15.52
N GLU A 82 -1.17 -0.18 14.42
CA GLU A 82 -0.05 -1.10 14.18
C GLU A 82 0.90 -0.59 13.08
N PRO A 83 2.21 -0.96 13.11
CA PRO A 83 3.20 -0.49 12.14
C PRO A 83 2.91 -0.86 10.68
N ASN A 84 2.19 -1.96 10.46
CA ASN A 84 1.79 -2.49 9.15
C ASN A 84 0.42 -1.99 8.70
N GLN A 85 -0.28 -1.16 9.49
CA GLN A 85 -1.52 -0.54 9.08
C GLN A 85 -1.27 0.75 8.29
N ARG A 86 -2.06 0.96 7.24
CA ARG A 86 -1.98 2.13 6.35
C ARG A 86 -3.38 2.60 5.99
N ILE A 87 -3.50 3.89 5.65
CA ILE A 87 -4.74 4.44 5.11
C ILE A 87 -4.68 4.33 3.58
N LEU A 88 -5.76 3.86 2.97
CA LEU A 88 -5.96 3.78 1.54
C LEU A 88 -7.22 4.53 1.13
N TRP A 89 -7.12 5.31 0.07
CA TRP A 89 -8.27 6.01 -0.51
C TRP A 89 -8.83 5.23 -1.70
N VAL A 90 -10.11 4.91 -1.62
CA VAL A 90 -10.89 4.24 -2.65
C VAL A 90 -11.90 5.23 -3.20
N LEU A 91 -12.12 5.20 -4.51
CA LEU A 91 -13.17 5.98 -5.15
C LEU A 91 -14.49 5.22 -5.01
N HIS A 92 -15.43 5.79 -4.25
CA HIS A 92 -16.79 5.27 -4.08
C HIS A 92 -17.79 6.35 -4.50
N ASP A 93 -18.67 6.06 -5.45
CA ASP A 93 -19.64 7.01 -6.01
C ASP A 93 -19.04 8.37 -6.45
N GLY A 94 -17.84 8.33 -7.02
CA GLY A 94 -17.12 9.53 -7.47
C GLY A 94 -16.51 10.37 -6.35
N ARG A 95 -16.53 9.88 -5.10
CA ARG A 95 -15.94 10.54 -3.94
C ARG A 95 -14.84 9.68 -3.29
N PRO A 96 -13.75 10.28 -2.80
CA PRO A 96 -12.74 9.55 -2.04
C PRO A 96 -13.30 9.07 -0.68
N ALA A 97 -13.27 7.77 -0.44
CA ALA A 97 -13.54 7.13 0.84
C ALA A 97 -12.25 6.51 1.38
N ALA A 98 -11.96 6.74 2.67
CA ALA A 98 -10.74 6.22 3.28
C ALA A 98 -10.99 4.89 4.01
N PHE A 99 -10.05 3.97 3.88
CA PHE A 99 -10.04 2.65 4.50
C PHE A 99 -8.72 2.46 5.24
N THR A 100 -8.78 2.02 6.50
CA THR A 100 -7.59 1.55 7.21
C THR A 100 -7.38 0.08 6.88
N VAL A 101 -6.22 -0.24 6.33
CA VAL A 101 -5.89 -1.57 5.82
C VAL A 101 -4.61 -2.11 6.43
N THR A 102 -4.55 -3.42 6.60
CA THR A 102 -3.36 -4.13 7.07
C THR A 102 -2.55 -4.60 5.87
N THR A 103 -1.33 -4.11 5.76
CA THR A 103 -0.40 -4.45 4.66
C THR A 103 0.42 -5.69 4.95
N GLY A 104 0.78 -6.41 3.90
CA GLY A 104 1.66 -7.58 3.90
C GLY A 104 2.92 -7.35 3.06
N PRO A 105 3.49 -8.43 2.49
CA PRO A 105 4.66 -8.34 1.62
C PRO A 105 4.48 -7.37 0.46
N SER A 106 5.56 -6.68 0.10
CA SER A 106 5.62 -5.83 -1.09
C SER A 106 6.73 -6.32 -2.00
N ASP A 107 6.49 -6.28 -3.31
CA ASP A 107 7.50 -6.53 -4.35
C ASP A 107 8.19 -5.23 -4.81
N GLY A 108 8.00 -4.13 -4.08
CA GLY A 108 8.54 -2.80 -4.38
C GLY A 108 7.62 -1.91 -5.21
N ALA A 109 6.74 -2.48 -6.03
CA ALA A 109 5.75 -1.73 -6.82
C ALA A 109 4.34 -1.84 -6.24
N LEU A 110 3.97 -3.06 -5.84
CA LEU A 110 2.67 -3.43 -5.30
C LEU A 110 2.85 -3.93 -3.87
N THR A 111 1.86 -3.70 -3.03
CA THR A 111 1.80 -4.25 -1.66
C THR A 111 0.55 -5.11 -1.53
N VAL A 112 0.71 -6.27 -0.92
CA VAL A 112 -0.40 -7.15 -0.55
C VAL A 112 -1.20 -6.49 0.57
N VAL A 113 -2.53 -6.44 0.43
CA VAL A 113 -3.45 -6.07 1.51
C VAL A 113 -4.08 -7.34 2.07
N ARG A 114 -3.92 -7.57 3.37
CA ARG A 114 -4.45 -8.74 4.07
C ARG A 114 -5.83 -8.51 4.65
N GLU A 115 -6.06 -7.30 5.18
CA GLU A 115 -7.29 -6.93 5.90
C GLU A 115 -7.63 -5.46 5.66
N GLY A 116 -8.87 -5.06 5.99
CA GLY A 116 -9.32 -3.67 5.89
C GLY A 116 -10.53 -3.44 4.98
N GLY A 117 -11.36 -4.47 4.77
CA GLY A 117 -12.66 -4.33 4.13
C GLY A 117 -12.62 -3.97 2.64
N LEU A 118 -11.48 -4.16 1.98
CA LEU A 118 -11.38 -4.01 0.53
C LEU A 118 -11.89 -5.27 -0.17
N GLU A 119 -12.62 -5.08 -1.26
CA GLU A 119 -13.03 -6.16 -2.16
C GLU A 119 -12.38 -5.98 -3.53
N ALA A 120 -12.24 -7.09 -4.25
CA ALA A 120 -11.77 -7.08 -5.63
C ALA A 120 -12.72 -6.23 -6.50
N GLY A 121 -12.15 -5.32 -7.31
CA GLY A 121 -12.91 -4.45 -8.20
C GLY A 121 -13.13 -3.03 -7.68
N MET A 122 -12.82 -2.75 -6.41
CA MET A 122 -12.81 -1.38 -5.89
C MET A 122 -11.72 -0.52 -6.54
N ALA A 123 -12.08 0.68 -6.99
CA ALA A 123 -11.15 1.59 -7.66
C ALA A 123 -10.31 2.34 -6.62
N VAL A 124 -9.00 2.08 -6.60
CA VAL A 124 -8.06 2.74 -5.68
C VAL A 124 -7.50 4.01 -6.31
N ILE A 125 -7.33 5.08 -5.53
CA ILE A 125 -6.76 6.34 -6.00
C ILE A 125 -5.23 6.33 -5.86
N VAL A 126 -4.52 6.36 -6.99
CA VAL A 126 -3.05 6.31 -7.04
C VAL A 126 -2.38 7.68 -7.25
N SER A 127 -3.12 8.67 -7.74
CA SER A 127 -2.65 10.03 -8.00
C SER A 127 -3.83 10.99 -8.15
N GLY A 128 -3.66 12.23 -7.70
CA GLY A 128 -4.60 13.33 -7.92
C GLY A 128 -4.12 14.23 -9.05
N GLY A 129 -4.33 13.80 -10.29
CA GLY A 129 -4.11 14.66 -11.44
C GLY A 129 -5.34 15.54 -11.67
N SER A 130 -5.22 16.87 -11.51
CA SER A 130 -6.16 17.77 -12.14
C SER A 130 -5.95 17.69 -13.66
N VAL A 131 -6.90 17.10 -14.39
CA VAL A 131 -6.95 17.26 -15.85
C VAL A 131 -7.29 18.72 -16.12
N GLY A 132 -6.25 19.51 -16.39
CA GLY A 132 -6.38 20.86 -16.91
C GLY A 132 -6.92 20.79 -18.34
N ARG A 133 -7.98 21.56 -18.59
CA ARG A 133 -8.59 21.75 -19.90
C ARG A 133 -7.79 22.78 -20.72
#